data_AF-A0A7X0LDE9-F1
#
_entry.id   AF-A0A7X0LDE9-F1
#
_cell.length_a   1.000
_cell.length_b   1.000
_cell.length_c   1.000
_cell.angle_alpha   90.00
_cell.angle_beta   90.00
_cell.angle_gamma   90.00
#
_symmetry.space_group_name_H-M   'P 1'
#
loop_
_entity.id
_entity.type
_entity.pdbx_description
1 polymer ?
#
loop_
_entity_poly.entity_id
_entity_poly.type
_entity_poly.pdbx_seq_one_letter_code
_entity_poly.pdbx_strand_id
1 'polypeptide(L)'
;MAETGATEFPPTPPPHSPVTRAERFVWLTARVLEQRRFAHHFRGAAAEPVEIALDAYRNEDGGYGHALEPDLRGPVSQPLHTAHALRVLDAVGRCAGQRVESAAT
;
A
#
# COMPACT_ATOMS: atom_id res chain seq x y z
N MET A 1 -4.33 6.90 38.82
CA MET A 1 -5.42 6.66 37.85
C MET A 1 -4.86 7.01 36.49
N ALA A 2 -4.49 6.00 35.70
CA ALA A 2 -3.94 6.20 34.36
C ALA A 2 -5.09 6.12 33.35
N GLU A 3 -5.30 7.20 32.62
CA GLU A 3 -6.31 7.28 31.56
C GLU A 3 -5.75 6.58 30.32
N THR A 4 -6.22 5.36 30.08
CA THR A 4 -5.96 4.63 28.84
C THR A 4 -6.68 5.37 27.70
N GLY A 5 -5.93 6.13 26.92
CA GLY A 5 -6.38 6.69 25.65
C GLY A 5 -6.63 5.55 24.65
N ALA A 6 -7.84 5.01 24.65
CA ALA A 6 -8.28 4.08 23.63
C ALA A 6 -8.36 4.86 22.30
N THR A 7 -7.47 4.53 21.36
CA THR A 7 -7.59 4.96 19.97
C THR A 7 -8.97 4.55 19.47
N GLU A 8 -9.84 5.54 19.27
CA GLU A 8 -11.18 5.36 18.72
C GLU A 8 -11.01 4.83 17.28
N PHE A 9 -11.35 3.56 17.07
CA PHE A 9 -11.38 2.98 15.74
C PHE A 9 -12.44 3.72 14.91
N PRO A 10 -12.17 4.06 13.64
CA PRO A 10 -13.15 4.76 12.82
C PRO A 10 -14.43 3.92 12.73
N PRO A 11 -15.62 4.54 12.87
CA PRO A 11 -16.88 3.82 12.84
C PRO A 11 -17.06 3.13 11.49
N THR A 12 -17.64 1.92 11.50
CA THR A 12 -18.01 1.21 10.27
C THR A 12 -18.91 2.12 9.42
N PRO A 13 -18.53 2.43 8.16
CA PRO A 13 -19.29 3.32 7.30
C PRO A 13 -20.69 2.75 7.03
N PRO A 14 -21.72 3.63 6.91
CA PRO A 14 -23.10 3.19 6.74
C PRO A 14 -23.28 2.42 5.43
N PRO A 15 -24.25 1.49 5.36
CA PRO A 15 -24.60 0.83 4.12
C PRO A 15 -24.99 1.91 3.11
N HIS A 16 -24.33 1.93 1.94
CA HIS A 16 -24.43 2.95 0.87
C HIS A 16 -23.57 4.21 1.00
N SER A 17 -22.63 4.28 1.94
CA SER A 17 -21.62 5.35 1.93
C SER A 17 -20.75 5.30 0.66
N PRO A 18 -20.16 6.43 0.24
CA PRO A 18 -19.13 6.45 -0.82
C PRO A 18 -17.98 5.47 -0.55
N VAL A 19 -17.55 5.33 0.71
CA VAL A 19 -16.48 4.39 1.12
C VAL A 19 -16.89 2.94 0.92
N THR A 20 -18.14 2.58 1.27
CA THR A 20 -18.67 1.23 1.07
C THR A 20 -18.79 0.89 -0.42
N ARG A 21 -19.17 1.87 -1.26
CA ARG A 21 -19.19 1.70 -2.72
C ARG A 21 -17.78 1.56 -3.30
N ALA A 22 -16.84 2.36 -2.82
CA ALA A 22 -15.45 2.30 -3.23
C ALA A 22 -14.80 0.96 -2.83
N GLU A 23 -15.06 0.48 -1.62
CA GLU A 23 -14.60 -0.84 -1.17
C GLU A 23 -15.05 -1.96 -2.12
N ARG A 24 -16.35 -1.99 -2.45
CA ARG A 24 -16.87 -2.98 -3.40
C ARG A 24 -16.18 -2.89 -4.75
N PHE A 25 -15.96 -1.69 -5.26
CA PHE A 25 -15.23 -1.50 -6.52
C PHE A 25 -13.80 -2.03 -6.43
N VAL A 26 -13.05 -1.62 -5.39
CA VAL A 26 -11.65 -2.03 -5.18
C VAL A 26 -11.51 -3.55 -5.08
N TRP A 27 -12.40 -4.24 -4.34
CA TRP A 27 -12.35 -5.70 -4.21
C TRP A 27 -12.64 -6.43 -5.52
N LEU A 28 -13.42 -5.84 -6.41
CA LEU A 28 -13.82 -6.47 -7.67
C LEU A 28 -12.87 -6.15 -8.84
N THR A 29 -12.13 -5.05 -8.78
CA THR A 29 -11.40 -4.53 -9.96
C THR A 29 -9.94 -4.22 -9.72
N ALA A 30 -9.53 -3.96 -8.47
CA ALA A 30 -8.18 -3.50 -8.19
C ALA A 30 -7.21 -4.66 -7.91
N ARG A 31 -5.91 -4.41 -8.07
CA ARG A 31 -4.87 -5.38 -7.73
C ARG A 31 -4.83 -5.58 -6.21
N VAL A 32 -4.20 -6.67 -5.78
CA VAL A 32 -4.01 -6.98 -4.35
C VAL A 32 -3.36 -5.81 -3.62
N LEU A 33 -2.38 -5.13 -4.23
CA LEU A 33 -1.73 -3.96 -3.63
C LEU A 33 -2.74 -2.85 -3.25
N GLU A 34 -3.62 -2.46 -4.18
CA GLU A 34 -4.66 -1.46 -3.90
C GLU A 34 -5.69 -1.92 -2.87
N GLN A 35 -6.04 -3.22 -2.86
CA GLN A 35 -6.93 -3.77 -1.83
C GLN A 35 -6.33 -3.65 -0.43
N ARG A 36 -5.02 -3.95 -0.27
CA ARG A 36 -4.33 -3.81 1.02
C ARG A 36 -4.18 -2.35 1.43
N ARG A 37 -3.88 -1.46 0.48
CA ARG A 37 -3.83 0.00 0.72
C ARG A 37 -5.18 0.53 1.18
N PHE A 38 -6.28 0.09 0.54
CA PHE A 38 -7.63 0.47 0.95
C PHE A 38 -7.94 -0.01 2.37
N ALA A 39 -7.66 -1.28 2.68
CA ALA A 39 -7.87 -1.83 4.01
C ALA A 39 -7.09 -1.05 5.09
N HIS A 40 -5.84 -0.68 4.80
CA HIS A 40 -5.03 0.11 5.71
C HIS A 40 -5.67 1.48 5.99
N HIS A 41 -5.98 2.24 4.94
CA HIS A 41 -6.48 3.61 5.08
C HIS A 41 -7.91 3.73 5.60
N PHE A 42 -8.80 2.80 5.24
CA PHE A 42 -10.23 2.94 5.49
C PHE A 42 -10.79 1.91 6.48
N ARG A 43 -10.04 0.87 6.82
CA ARG A 43 -10.48 -0.22 7.72
C ARG A 43 -9.57 -0.43 8.92
N GLY A 44 -8.55 0.41 9.11
CA GLY A 44 -7.63 0.31 10.24
C GLY A 44 -6.74 -0.94 10.20
N ALA A 45 -6.56 -1.56 9.02
CA ALA A 45 -5.66 -2.68 8.88
C ALA A 45 -4.20 -2.25 9.06
N ALA A 46 -3.34 -3.17 9.50
CA ALA A 46 -1.91 -2.90 9.63
C ALA A 46 -1.25 -2.55 8.28
N ALA A 47 -0.11 -1.86 8.32
CA ALA A 47 0.68 -1.53 7.12
C ALA A 47 1.41 -2.75 6.51
N GLU A 48 1.72 -3.77 7.32
CA GLU A 48 2.49 -4.95 6.92
C GLU A 48 1.90 -5.70 5.69
N PRO A 49 0.58 -5.96 5.61
CA PRO A 49 -0.01 -6.52 4.39
C PRO A 49 0.23 -5.71 3.11
N VAL A 50 0.41 -4.39 3.21
CA VAL A 50 0.75 -3.54 2.06
C VAL A 50 2.19 -3.80 1.62
N GLU A 51 3.12 -3.88 2.57
CA GLU A 51 4.53 -4.19 2.30
C GLU A 51 4.69 -5.58 1.66
N ILE A 52 3.98 -6.59 2.17
CA ILE A 52 3.98 -7.95 1.62
C ILE A 52 3.43 -7.96 0.18
N ALA A 53 2.35 -7.22 -0.08
CA ALA A 53 1.81 -7.13 -1.44
C ALA A 53 2.76 -6.38 -2.38
N LEU A 54 3.50 -5.39 -1.87
CA LEU A 54 4.49 -4.64 -2.64
C LEU A 54 5.74 -5.48 -2.96
N ASP A 55 6.12 -6.41 -2.08
CA ASP A 55 7.26 -7.32 -2.29
C ASP A 55 7.10 -8.21 -3.52
N ALA A 56 5.87 -8.49 -3.97
CA ALA A 56 5.61 -9.22 -5.21
C ALA A 56 6.11 -8.47 -6.48
N TYR A 57 6.41 -7.18 -6.36
CA TYR A 57 6.94 -6.34 -7.45
C TYR A 57 8.45 -6.07 -7.32
N ARG A 58 9.09 -6.54 -6.24
CA ARG A 58 10.50 -6.27 -5.96
C ARG A 58 11.39 -7.29 -6.68
N ASN A 59 12.43 -6.79 -7.33
CA ASN A 59 13.44 -7.60 -8.00
C ASN A 59 14.63 -7.93 -7.08
N GLU A 60 15.45 -8.90 -7.48
CA GLU A 60 16.65 -9.31 -6.75
C GLU A 60 17.69 -8.18 -6.61
N ASP A 61 17.70 -7.25 -7.57
CA ASP A 61 18.53 -6.04 -7.54
C ASP A 61 18.05 -4.99 -6.54
N GLY A 62 16.94 -5.25 -5.85
CA GLY A 62 16.33 -4.34 -4.87
C GLY A 62 15.41 -3.28 -5.47
N GLY A 63 15.36 -3.15 -6.80
CA GLY A 63 14.44 -2.29 -7.53
C GLY A 63 13.04 -2.91 -7.68
N TYR A 64 12.20 -2.25 -8.49
CA TYR A 64 10.80 -2.65 -8.69
C TYR A 64 10.42 -2.75 -10.16
N GLY A 65 9.58 -3.72 -10.50
CA GLY A 65 9.13 -4.00 -11.86
C GLY A 65 7.70 -4.56 -11.90
N HIS A 66 7.45 -5.45 -12.85
CA HIS A 66 6.26 -6.30 -12.93
C HIS A 66 4.92 -5.54 -12.95
N ALA A 67 4.85 -4.44 -13.71
CA ALA A 67 3.65 -3.61 -13.80
C ALA A 67 3.22 -3.00 -12.46
N LEU A 68 4.16 -2.74 -11.53
CA LEU A 68 3.87 -1.94 -10.34
C LEU A 68 3.29 -0.58 -10.74
N GLU A 69 3.89 0.05 -11.74
CA GLU A 69 3.28 1.16 -12.46
C GLU A 69 2.48 0.59 -13.66
N PRO A 70 1.15 0.79 -13.73
CA PRO A 70 0.29 0.12 -14.72
C PRO A 70 0.67 0.37 -16.18
N ASP A 71 1.26 1.53 -16.48
CA ASP A 71 1.66 1.92 -17.83
C ASP A 71 2.94 1.20 -18.28
N LEU A 72 3.72 0.67 -17.34
CA LEU A 72 5.01 0.01 -17.60
C LEU A 72 4.93 -1.47 -17.21
N ARG A 73 4.64 -2.34 -18.17
CA ARG A 73 4.39 -3.77 -17.88
C ARG A 73 5.64 -4.66 -17.84
N GLY A 74 6.82 -4.07 -17.99
CA GLY A 74 8.08 -4.81 -18.02
C GLY A 74 8.45 -5.40 -16.64
N PRO A 75 9.25 -6.48 -16.60
CA PRO A 75 9.76 -7.03 -15.36
C PRO A 75 10.97 -6.25 -14.82
N VAL A 76 11.62 -5.43 -15.66
CA VAL A 76 12.88 -4.76 -15.34
C VAL A 76 12.68 -3.66 -14.30
N SER A 77 13.65 -3.53 -13.40
CA SER A 77 13.73 -2.41 -12.46
C SER A 77 13.80 -1.08 -13.20
N GLN A 78 12.84 -0.19 -12.94
CA GLN A 78 12.78 1.13 -13.58
C GLN A 78 12.52 2.25 -12.57
N PRO A 79 13.08 3.45 -12.78
CA PRO A 79 12.92 4.56 -11.84
C PRO A 79 11.46 4.90 -11.52
N LEU A 80 10.55 4.78 -12.49
CA LEU A 80 9.13 5.07 -12.27
C LEU A 80 8.46 4.05 -11.32
N HIS A 81 8.84 2.78 -11.43
CA HIS A 81 8.40 1.75 -10.49
C HIS A 81 8.94 2.01 -9.09
N THR A 82 10.23 2.34 -8.97
CA THR A 82 10.82 2.68 -7.67
C THR A 82 10.14 3.89 -7.04
N ALA A 83 9.91 4.96 -7.79
CA ALA A 83 9.18 6.13 -7.31
C ALA A 83 7.73 5.78 -6.90
N HIS A 84 7.08 4.85 -7.60
CA HIS A 84 5.77 4.35 -7.20
C HIS A 84 5.84 3.59 -5.87
N ALA A 85 6.80 2.67 -5.72
CA ALA A 85 7.00 1.89 -4.49
C ALA A 85 7.25 2.80 -3.27
N LEU A 86 8.11 3.81 -3.42
CA LEU A 86 8.39 4.78 -2.36
C LEU A 86 7.13 5.55 -1.95
N ARG A 87 6.31 6.01 -2.90
CA ARG A 87 5.02 6.66 -2.58
C ARG A 87 4.05 5.74 -1.86
N VAL A 88 4.04 4.45 -2.17
CA VAL A 88 3.22 3.46 -1.45
C VAL A 88 3.71 3.30 -0.01
N LEU A 89 5.02 3.15 0.19
CA LEU A 89 5.63 3.03 1.53
C LEU A 89 5.39 4.31 2.36
N ASP A 90 5.52 5.48 1.74
CA ASP A 90 5.27 6.77 2.40
C ASP A 90 3.84 6.86 2.92
N ALA A 91 2.87 6.53 2.07
CA ALA A 91 1.45 6.58 2.41
C ALA A 91 1.08 5.70 3.61
N VAL A 92 1.84 4.63 3.88
CA VAL A 92 1.58 3.70 5.00
C VAL A 92 2.57 3.87 6.15
N GLY A 93 3.35 4.97 6.17
CA GLY A 93 4.30 5.28 7.25
C GLY A 93 5.54 4.37 7.30
N ARG A 94 5.92 3.79 6.15
CA ARG A 94 7.04 2.84 6.00
C ARG A 94 8.19 3.39 5.15
N CYS A 95 8.24 4.71 4.98
CA CYS A 95 9.30 5.40 4.23
C CYS A 95 10.65 5.54 4.97
N ALA A 96 10.83 4.86 6.10
CA ALA A 96 12.09 4.84 6.84
C ALA A 96 12.67 3.43 6.86
N GLY A 97 13.96 3.27 6.55
CA GLY A 97 14.71 2.02 6.65
C GLY A 97 15.41 1.57 5.37
N GLN A 98 16.14 0.45 5.47
CA GLN A 98 17.03 -0.07 4.42
C GLN A 98 16.36 -0.26 3.04
N ARG A 99 15.04 -0.55 3.00
CA ARG A 99 14.30 -0.71 1.73
C ARG A 99 14.21 0.57 0.91
N VAL A 100 14.24 1.74 1.55
CA VAL A 100 14.26 3.06 0.88
C VAL A 100 15.68 3.43 0.46
N GLU A 101 16.66 3.10 1.28
CA GLU A 101 18.08 3.42 1.04
C GLU A 101 18.66 2.63 -0.14
N SER A 102 18.31 1.34 -0.26
CA SER A 102 18.75 0.51 -1.40
C SER A 102 18.10 0.88 -2.73
N ALA A 103 16.98 1.61 -2.71
CA ALA A 103 16.24 2.01 -3.90
C ALA A 103 16.79 3.29 -4.56
N ALA A 104 17.68 4.01 -3.86
CA ALA A 104 18.28 5.28 -4.30
C ALA A 104 19.73 5.14 -4.82
N THR A 105 20.28 3.92 -4.80
CA THR A 105 21.62 3.58 -5.31
C THR A 105 21.51 2.94 -6.69
#